data_AF-A0A180ELX5-F1
#
_entry.id   AF-A0A180ELX5-F1
#
_cell.length_a   1.000
_cell.length_b   1.000
_cell.length_c   1.000
_cell.angle_alpha   90.00
_cell.angle_beta   90.00
_cell.angle_gamma   90.00
#
_symmetry.space_group_name_H-M   'P 1'
#
loop_
_entity.id
_entity.type
_entity.pdbx_description
1 polymer ?
#
loop_
_entity_poly.entity_id
_entity_poly.type
_entity_poly.pdbx_seq_one_letter_code
_entity_poly.pdbx_strand_id
1 'polypeptide(L)'
;MNTFAKLGKWMFAAPMAVFGFLHFGPLEFSLPYVPAWLPAPALWVYVAGAGLLLFALSAVLGRKDRLAGYLLALELLLFVALTHLPTLIGGDFAGLIATFRDLSMAGAAIMFAEAFARDRSLNLFGPKVPRND
;
A
#
# COMPACT_ATOMS: atom_id res chain seq x y z
N MET A 1 9.59 -15.03 -14.73
CA MET A 1 10.13 -14.70 -13.40
C MET A 1 10.83 -15.92 -12.82
N ASN A 2 12.06 -15.77 -12.31
CA ASN A 2 12.77 -16.82 -11.59
C ASN A 2 12.16 -17.04 -10.18
N THR A 3 12.63 -18.07 -9.47
CA THR A 3 12.10 -18.44 -8.15
C THR A 3 12.27 -17.33 -7.11
N PHE A 4 13.42 -16.65 -7.09
CA PHE A 4 13.69 -15.57 -6.14
C PHE A 4 12.79 -14.35 -6.34
N ALA A 5 12.53 -13.95 -7.59
CA ALA A 5 11.59 -12.86 -7.89
C ALA A 5 10.15 -13.22 -7.48
N LYS A 6 9.73 -14.47 -7.70
CA LYS A 6 8.42 -14.95 -7.23
C LYS A 6 8.34 -14.93 -5.70
N LEU A 7 9.39 -15.36 -5.01
CA LEU A 7 9.47 -15.31 -3.55
C LEU A 7 9.35 -13.86 -3.05
N GLY A 8 10.13 -12.93 -3.61
CA GLY A 8 10.07 -11.51 -3.25
C GLY A 8 8.68 -10.89 -3.44
N LYS A 9 8.00 -11.20 -4.55
CA LYS A 9 6.61 -10.80 -4.78
C LYS A 9 5.70 -11.23 -3.63
N TRP A 10 5.82 -12.47 -3.16
CA TRP A 10 4.97 -13.00 -2.10
C TRP A 10 5.38 -12.53 -0.71
N MET A 11 6.67 -12.31 -0.46
CA MET A 11 7.16 -11.66 0.75
C MET A 11 6.63 -10.22 0.89
N PHE A 12 6.34 -9.55 -0.22
CA PHE A 12 5.69 -8.25 -0.22
C PHE A 12 4.17 -8.33 -0.10
N ALA A 13 3.51 -9.19 -0.90
CA ALA A 13 2.06 -9.23 -0.96
C ALA A 13 1.38 -9.89 0.26
N ALA A 14 1.99 -10.92 0.85
CA ALA A 14 1.38 -11.65 1.97
C ALA A 14 1.23 -10.80 3.25
N PRO A 15 2.23 -9.99 3.67
CA PRO A 15 2.04 -9.08 4.79
C PRO A 15 0.95 -8.04 4.56
N MET A 16 0.71 -7.60 3.33
CA MET A 16 -0.37 -6.64 3.04
C MET A 16 -1.74 -7.26 3.34
N ALA A 17 -1.92 -8.56 3.06
CA ALA A 17 -3.14 -9.26 3.45
C ALA A 17 -3.32 -9.27 4.97
N VAL A 18 -2.25 -9.62 5.71
CA VAL A 18 -2.28 -9.67 7.19
C VAL A 18 -2.59 -8.29 7.76
N PHE A 19 -1.87 -7.25 7.33
CA PHE A 19 -2.11 -5.87 7.79
C PHE A 19 -3.51 -5.41 7.43
N GLY A 20 -4.00 -5.73 6.23
CA GLY A 20 -5.37 -5.44 5.82
C GLY A 20 -6.41 -6.04 6.77
N PHE A 21 -6.25 -7.30 7.18
CA PHE A 21 -7.14 -7.92 8.17
C PHE A 21 -7.05 -7.27 9.56
N LEU A 22 -5.86 -6.87 10.01
CA LEU A 22 -5.69 -6.23 11.32
C LEU A 22 -6.45 -4.92 11.47
N HIS A 23 -6.69 -4.19 10.36
CA HIS A 23 -7.51 -2.96 10.38
C HIS A 23 -9.01 -3.22 10.67
N PHE A 24 -9.47 -4.46 10.56
CA PHE A 24 -10.83 -4.87 10.95
C PHE A 24 -10.89 -5.46 12.38
N GLY A 25 -9.77 -5.42 13.12
CA GLY A 25 -9.69 -5.81 14.52
C GLY A 25 -10.14 -4.70 15.49
N PRO A 26 -9.73 -4.79 16.78
CA PRO A 26 -10.04 -3.77 17.78
C PRO A 26 -9.49 -2.39 17.39
N LEU A 27 -10.40 -1.41 17.31
CA LEU A 27 -10.09 -0.06 16.82
C LEU A 27 -9.12 0.71 17.72
N GLU A 28 -8.98 0.34 19.00
CA GLU A 28 -8.03 0.96 19.93
C GLU A 28 -6.57 0.92 19.44
N PHE A 29 -6.21 -0.06 18.61
CA PHE A 29 -4.87 -0.18 18.04
C PHE A 29 -4.63 0.70 16.80
N SER A 30 -5.68 1.24 16.19
CA SER A 30 -5.58 2.00 14.93
C SER A 30 -6.03 3.45 15.06
N LEU A 31 -7.04 3.72 15.88
CA LEU A 31 -7.58 5.07 16.08
C LEU A 31 -6.55 6.12 16.50
N PRO A 32 -5.54 5.83 17.36
CA PRO A 32 -4.53 6.81 17.72
C PRO A 32 -3.69 7.32 16.54
N TYR A 33 -3.68 6.60 15.41
CA TYR A 33 -2.93 6.95 14.21
C TYR A 33 -3.75 7.74 13.17
N VAL A 34 -5.06 7.89 13.37
CA VAL A 34 -5.92 8.67 12.48
C VAL A 34 -5.85 10.15 12.87
N PRO A 35 -5.55 11.07 11.93
CA PRO A 35 -5.56 12.51 12.22
C PRO A 35 -6.88 13.00 12.82
N ALA A 36 -6.80 13.72 13.93
CA ALA A 36 -7.98 14.13 14.72
C ALA A 36 -8.96 15.06 13.96
N TRP A 37 -8.51 15.71 12.88
CA TRP A 37 -9.34 16.58 12.04
C TRP A 37 -10.17 15.81 11.00
N LEU A 38 -9.93 14.50 10.81
CA LEU A 38 -10.74 13.69 9.90
C LEU A 38 -12.08 13.31 10.54
N PRO A 39 -13.22 13.53 9.86
CA PRO A 39 -14.50 13.06 10.33
C PRO A 39 -14.56 11.53 10.24
N ALA A 40 -15.34 10.91 11.15
CA ALA A 40 -15.56 9.46 11.22
C ALA A 40 -14.25 8.65 11.18
N PRO A 41 -13.36 8.76 12.20
CA PRO A 41 -12.01 8.20 12.14
C PRO A 41 -11.98 6.67 11.90
N ALA A 42 -12.96 5.93 12.40
CA ALA A 42 -13.08 4.49 12.16
C ALA A 42 -13.27 4.15 10.66
N LEU A 43 -13.95 5.00 9.89
CA LEU A 43 -14.12 4.81 8.45
C LEU A 43 -12.76 4.74 7.75
N TRP A 44 -11.85 5.64 8.10
CA TRP A 44 -10.51 5.71 7.49
C TRP A 44 -9.65 4.50 7.83
N VAL A 45 -9.79 3.93 9.03
CA VAL A 45 -9.16 2.66 9.39
C VAL A 45 -9.64 1.53 8.48
N TYR A 46 -10.94 1.41 8.25
CA TYR A 46 -11.49 0.38 7.36
C TYR A 46 -11.16 0.61 5.89
N VAL A 47 -11.09 1.86 5.44
CA VAL A 47 -10.66 2.21 4.07
C VAL A 47 -9.21 1.78 3.83
N ALA A 48 -8.31 2.07 4.76
CA ALA A 48 -6.92 1.58 4.74
C ALA A 48 -6.86 0.04 4.69
N GLY A 49 -7.57 -0.62 5.61
CA GLY A 49 -7.67 -2.09 5.63
C GLY A 49 -8.14 -2.68 4.29
N ALA A 50 -9.18 -2.09 3.70
CA ALA A 50 -9.71 -2.50 2.42
C ALA A 50 -8.71 -2.30 1.27
N GLY A 51 -7.97 -1.18 1.25
CA GLY A 51 -6.93 -0.91 0.26
C GLY A 51 -5.83 -1.98 0.24
N LEU A 52 -5.30 -2.31 1.43
CA LEU A 52 -4.33 -3.38 1.63
C LEU A 52 -4.84 -4.76 1.16
N LEU A 53 -6.08 -5.12 1.52
CA LEU A 53 -6.69 -6.39 1.10
C LEU A 53 -6.95 -6.44 -0.42
N LEU A 54 -7.41 -5.33 -1.01
CA LEU A 54 -7.66 -5.23 -2.44
C LEU A 54 -6.35 -5.35 -3.23
N PHE A 55 -5.26 -4.77 -2.74
CA PHE A 55 -3.94 -4.99 -3.32
C PHE A 55 -3.55 -6.46 -3.26
N ALA A 56 -3.62 -7.11 -2.09
CA ALA A 56 -3.23 -8.50 -1.95
C ALA A 56 -4.07 -9.44 -2.84
N LEU A 57 -5.39 -9.25 -2.87
CA LEU A 57 -6.30 -9.99 -3.72
C LEU A 57 -5.99 -9.76 -5.21
N SER A 58 -5.77 -8.52 -5.60
CA SER A 58 -5.42 -8.16 -6.98
C SER A 58 -4.08 -8.80 -7.40
N ALA A 59 -3.07 -8.79 -6.52
CA ALA A 59 -1.77 -9.41 -6.76
C ALA A 59 -1.85 -10.93 -7.00
N VAL A 60 -2.78 -11.61 -6.31
CA VAL A 60 -3.10 -13.04 -6.49
C VAL A 60 -3.84 -13.28 -7.80
N LEU A 61 -4.87 -12.48 -8.10
CA LEU A 61 -5.72 -12.66 -9.28
C LEU A 61 -5.03 -12.21 -10.58
N GLY A 62 -4.11 -11.23 -10.50
CA GLY A 62 -3.45 -10.64 -11.66
C GLY A 62 -4.35 -9.70 -12.46
N ARG A 63 -5.40 -9.19 -11.83
CA ARG A 63 -6.38 -8.29 -12.45
C ARG A 63 -6.33 -6.96 -11.74
N LYS A 64 -6.09 -5.87 -12.47
CA LYS A 64 -5.88 -4.52 -11.92
C LYS A 64 -4.71 -4.45 -10.93
N ASP A 65 -3.77 -5.40 -10.97
CA ASP A 65 -2.67 -5.51 -10.00
C ASP A 65 -1.64 -4.39 -10.16
N ARG A 66 -1.51 -3.86 -11.38
CA ARG A 66 -0.77 -2.64 -11.64
C ARG A 66 -1.40 -1.41 -10.98
N LEU A 67 -2.72 -1.22 -11.15
CA LEU A 67 -3.45 -0.13 -10.50
C LEU A 67 -3.36 -0.25 -8.98
N ALA A 68 -3.61 -1.45 -8.47
CA ALA A 68 -3.61 -1.72 -7.05
C ALA A 68 -2.23 -1.44 -6.43
N GLY A 69 -1.13 -1.75 -7.13
CA GLY A 69 0.22 -1.40 -6.69
C GLY A 69 0.44 0.12 -6.56
N TYR A 70 -0.03 0.92 -7.51
CA TYR A 70 0.07 2.38 -7.37
C TYR A 70 -0.86 2.94 -6.29
N LEU A 71 -2.07 2.40 -6.15
CA LEU A 71 -2.99 2.82 -5.10
C LEU A 71 -2.45 2.48 -3.71
N LEU A 72 -1.83 1.31 -3.55
CA LEU A 72 -1.12 0.95 -2.32
C LEU A 72 0.06 1.91 -2.05
N ALA A 73 0.84 2.25 -3.08
CA ALA A 73 1.92 3.23 -2.94
C ALA A 73 1.39 4.59 -2.47
N LEU A 74 0.29 5.06 -3.07
CA LEU A 74 -0.38 6.30 -2.67
C LEU A 74 -0.88 6.22 -1.22
N GLU A 75 -1.54 5.14 -0.84
CA GLU A 75 -2.03 4.90 0.52
C GLU A 75 -0.89 4.98 1.55
N LEU A 76 0.23 4.29 1.31
CA LEU A 76 1.40 4.31 2.19
C LEU A 76 2.05 5.70 2.26
N LEU A 77 2.11 6.42 1.15
CA LEU A 77 2.60 7.81 1.14
C LEU A 77 1.66 8.76 1.89
N LEU A 78 0.36 8.51 1.90
CA LEU A 78 -0.59 9.24 2.74
C LEU A 78 -0.37 8.93 4.22
N PHE A 79 -0.07 7.69 4.61
CA PHE A 79 0.30 7.37 6.01
C PHE A 79 1.58 8.09 6.43
N VAL A 80 2.58 8.13 5.54
CA VAL A 80 3.79 8.92 5.76
C VAL A 80 3.44 10.39 5.98
N ALA A 81 2.71 11.02 5.06
CA ALA A 81 2.44 12.45 5.09
C ALA A 81 1.52 12.88 6.23
N LEU A 82 0.47 12.10 6.51
CA LEU A 82 -0.61 12.50 7.41
C LEU A 82 -0.44 11.98 8.84
N THR A 83 0.31 10.89 9.04
CA THR A 83 0.44 10.23 10.33
C THR A 83 1.90 10.18 10.78
N HIS A 84 2.77 9.48 10.06
CA HIS A 84 4.10 9.11 10.57
C HIS A 84 5.10 10.26 10.57
N LEU A 85 5.08 11.10 9.54
CA LEU A 85 5.94 12.29 9.46
C LEU A 85 5.53 13.34 10.52
N PRO A 86 4.24 13.65 10.74
CA PRO A 86 3.82 14.47 11.89
C PRO A 86 4.27 13.90 13.24
N THR A 87 4.14 12.59 13.47
CA THR A 87 4.66 11.95 14.70
C THR A 87 6.16 12.14 14.87
N LEU A 88 6.94 11.99 13.78
CA LEU A 88 8.39 12.24 13.78
C LEU A 88 8.72 13.70 14.10
N ILE A 89 8.04 14.65 13.45
CA ILE A 89 8.25 16.09 13.69
C ILE A 89 7.89 16.45 15.14
N GLY A 90 6.92 15.75 15.74
CA GLY A 90 6.57 15.85 17.16
C GLY A 90 7.63 15.32 18.13
N GLY A 91 8.74 14.75 17.64
CA GLY A 91 9.86 14.28 18.45
C GLY A 91 9.79 12.81 18.88
N ASP A 92 8.84 12.03 18.36
CA ASP A 92 8.73 10.60 18.66
C ASP A 92 9.53 9.77 17.65
N PHE A 93 10.52 9.01 18.16
CA PHE A 93 11.36 8.13 17.36
C PHE A 93 10.57 7.01 16.65
N ALA A 94 9.42 6.59 17.19
CA ALA A 94 8.54 5.64 16.50
C ALA A 94 8.05 6.21 15.16
N GLY A 95 7.88 7.53 15.06
CA GLY A 95 7.56 8.23 13.82
C GLY A 95 8.65 8.09 12.76
N LEU A 96 9.93 8.09 13.16
CA LEU A 96 11.06 7.87 12.24
C LEU A 96 10.95 6.47 11.61
N ILE A 97 10.81 5.45 12.45
CA ILE A 97 10.74 4.05 12.02
C ILE A 97 9.55 3.87 11.07
N ALA A 98 8.38 4.36 11.45
CA ALA A 98 7.17 4.21 10.64
C ALA A 98 7.26 4.96 9.31
N THR A 99 7.82 6.18 9.31
CA THR A 99 8.01 6.99 8.09
C THR A 99 8.88 6.27 7.07
N PHE A 100 10.06 5.80 7.47
CA PHE A 100 10.99 5.16 6.54
C PHE A 100 10.55 3.74 6.15
N ARG A 101 9.87 3.02 7.05
CA ARG A 101 9.23 1.74 6.73
C ARG A 101 8.20 1.92 5.62
N ASP A 102 7.25 2.83 5.77
CA ASP A 102 6.16 2.99 4.81
C ASP A 102 6.64 3.63 3.51
N LEU A 103 7.66 4.49 3.56
CA LEU A 103 8.34 4.99 2.35
C LEU A 103 8.99 3.85 1.56
N SER A 104 9.68 2.92 2.25
CA SER A 104 10.26 1.73 1.63
C SER A 104 9.19 0.82 1.02
N MET A 105 8.09 0.60 1.75
CA MET A 105 6.96 -0.20 1.27
C MET A 105 6.24 0.45 0.08
N ALA A 106 6.12 1.77 0.04
CA ALA A 106 5.57 2.48 -1.11
C ALA A 106 6.46 2.31 -2.35
N GLY A 107 7.79 2.39 -2.18
CA GLY A 107 8.74 2.08 -3.24
C GLY A 107 8.59 0.64 -3.74
N ALA A 108 8.44 -0.33 -2.84
CA ALA A 108 8.18 -1.73 -3.19
C ALA A 108 6.85 -1.91 -3.93
N ALA A 109 5.80 -1.15 -3.58
CA ALA A 109 4.51 -1.16 -4.26
C ALA A 109 4.61 -0.65 -5.71
N ILE A 110 5.42 0.40 -5.95
CA ILE A 110 5.72 0.90 -7.29
C ILE A 110 6.53 -0.14 -8.08
N MET A 111 7.59 -0.71 -7.48
CA MET A 111 8.37 -1.78 -8.10
C MET A 111 7.50 -2.99 -8.45
N PHE A 112 6.54 -3.35 -7.60
CA PHE A 112 5.54 -4.37 -7.87
C PHE A 112 4.70 -4.01 -9.11
N ALA A 113 4.13 -2.80 -9.15
CA ALA A 113 3.29 -2.35 -10.26
C ALA A 113 4.04 -2.36 -11.60
N GLU A 114 5.34 -2.06 -11.58
CA GLU A 114 6.16 -2.03 -12.79
C GLU A 114 6.67 -3.41 -13.22
N ALA A 115 7.29 -4.14 -12.30
CA ALA A 115 8.06 -5.33 -12.63
C ALA A 115 7.29 -6.65 -12.44
N PHE A 116 6.19 -6.65 -11.67
CA PHE A 116 5.53 -7.88 -11.22
C PHE A 116 4.05 -7.98 -11.58
N ALA A 117 3.40 -6.84 -11.87
CA ALA A 117 2.01 -6.80 -12.29
C ALA A 117 1.79 -7.52 -13.64
N ARG A 118 0.68 -8.25 -13.73
CA ARG A 118 0.24 -8.94 -14.95
C ARG A 118 -0.65 -8.05 -15.81
N ASP A 119 -1.40 -7.14 -15.20
CA ASP A 119 -2.25 -6.19 -15.90
C ASP A 119 -1.42 -5.10 -16.59
N ARG A 120 -1.66 -4.89 -17.89
CA ARG A 120 -1.00 -3.88 -18.73
C ARG A 120 -1.94 -2.77 -19.20
N SER A 121 -3.20 -2.77 -18.74
CA SER A 121 -4.20 -1.79 -19.17
C SER A 121 -3.89 -0.35 -18.72
N LEU A 122 -3.15 -0.18 -17.63
CA LEU A 122 -2.75 1.12 -17.09
C LEU A 122 -1.28 1.39 -17.37
N ASN A 123 -1.03 2.23 -18.38
CA ASN A 123 0.31 2.66 -18.75
C ASN A 123 0.49 4.16 -18.43
N LEU A 124 0.76 4.47 -17.15
CA LEU A 124 0.93 5.86 -16.70
C LEU A 124 2.26 6.47 -17.18
N PHE A 125 3.30 5.64 -17.32
CA PHE A 125 4.66 6.09 -17.64
C PHE A 125 5.36 5.25 -18.72
N GLY A 126 4.68 4.25 -19.28
CA GLY A 126 5.21 3.44 -20.39
C GLY A 126 4.80 4.00 -21.76
N PRO A 127 5.55 3.70 -22.83
CA PRO A 127 5.15 4.06 -24.19
C PRO A 127 3.75 3.50 -24.47
N LYS A 128 2.85 4.31 -25.04
CA LYS A 128 1.51 3.85 -25.44
C LYS A 128 1.67 2.62 -26.32
N VAL A 129 1.20 1.47 -25.84
CA VAL A 129 1.09 0.28 -26.69
C VAL A 129 0.02 0.60 -27.73
N PRO A 130 0.32 0.57 -29.04
CA PRO A 130 -0.72 0.76 -30.05
C PRO A 130 -1.80 -0.29 -29.82
N ARG A 131 -3.07 0.12 -29.77
CA ARG A 131 -4.15 -0.84 -29.96
C ARG A 131 -4.06 -1.25 -31.42
N ASN A 132 -3.87 -2.55 -31.65
CA ASN A 132 -4.15 -3.13 -32.96
C ASN A 132 -5.66 -3.40 -32.96
N ASP A 133 -6.45 -2.36 -33.19
CA ASP A 133 -7.84 -2.46 -33.61
C ASP A 133 -7.95 -2.36 -35.15
#